data_AF-A0A0S4JJ40-F1
#
_entry.id   AF-A0A0S4JJ40-F1
#
_cell.length_a   1.000
_cell.length_b   1.000
_cell.length_c   1.000
_cell.angle_alpha   90.00
_cell.angle_beta   90.00
_cell.angle_gamma   90.00
#
_symmetry.space_group_name_H-M   'P 1'
#
loop_
_entity.id
_entity.type
_entity.pdbx_description
1 polymer ?
#
loop_
_entity_poly.entity_id
_entity_poly.type
_entity_poly.pdbx_seq_one_letter_code
_entity_poly.pdbx_strand_id
1 'polypeptide(L)'
;MWIALWAILVLTTHHVAAHMDDWEDLPDLAKEHELKPVDYSITYRWHSATIRPKRGMPNITLVAHATVDRLAHVVRWCEQWRGPMSISVFARPMVDDAGAIMGAFAVDPCLKAHADLHLVMHPDHQYNPRASKHEEGVLEMIAHYPFNTQRNVALDGCVGDLALLIDIDFHLMPLPMGNEGTDSSGSSDGGDGGGTEALLRAHFERQRKIVSRWSFLQSEPHVLNTAFYVIPAVETVVKSMTLPATMQELSSIVGSHGACPFYGHHCKHCHRPTNLNRFLKIASSSTPLSPSDENGSPYLVDYEHGYEPYGIVNKSGRIPLCLANPTSPTTRHAFKKHDLTLPRYRKEFVGRGKDKVSFFYELSAGQKRAFIVLAPPFFLVHAGRGDHPSNPGEEYLVRVLQNNIRYREFRQYVEKKYDPIWEQVRPAHQCDFNLLYPPPPPPPEEDDDDEL
;
A
#
# COMPACT_ATOMS: atom_id res chain seq x y z
N MET A 1 -42.86 4.23 25.59
CA MET A 1 -41.89 3.11 25.63
C MET A 1 -41.15 2.95 24.31
N TRP A 2 -41.83 2.87 23.16
CA TRP A 2 -41.17 2.72 21.84
C TRP A 2 -40.31 3.92 21.39
N ILE A 3 -40.67 5.15 21.76
CA ILE A 3 -39.88 6.36 21.46
C ILE A 3 -38.56 6.41 22.27
N ALA A 4 -38.54 5.81 23.48
CA ALA A 4 -37.35 5.76 24.32
C ALA A 4 -36.32 4.72 23.81
N LEU A 5 -36.79 3.58 23.29
CA LEU A 5 -35.94 2.58 22.62
C LEU A 5 -35.32 3.11 21.33
N TRP A 6 -36.07 3.91 20.56
CA TRP A 6 -35.55 4.54 19.34
C TRP A 6 -34.52 5.66 19.64
N ALA A 7 -34.75 6.45 20.70
CA ALA A 7 -33.79 7.46 21.14
C ALA A 7 -32.49 6.85 21.68
N ILE A 8 -32.55 5.70 22.36
CA ILE A 8 -31.35 4.97 22.81
C ILE A 8 -30.58 4.39 21.61
N LEU A 9 -31.25 3.90 20.57
CA LEU A 9 -30.59 3.40 19.36
C LEU A 9 -29.94 4.53 18.51
N VAL A 10 -30.58 5.70 18.45
CA VAL A 10 -30.06 6.85 17.69
C VAL A 10 -28.94 7.58 18.45
N LEU A 11 -28.99 7.62 19.79
CA LEU A 11 -27.92 8.24 20.59
C LEU A 11 -26.67 7.34 20.73
N THR A 12 -26.80 6.01 20.63
CA THR A 12 -25.62 5.12 20.59
C THR A 12 -24.91 5.18 19.25
N THR A 13 -25.61 5.22 18.11
CA THR A 13 -24.96 5.22 16.77
C THR A 13 -23.99 6.39 16.53
N HIS A 14 -24.18 7.55 17.17
CA HIS A 14 -23.26 8.69 17.04
C HIS A 14 -22.07 8.66 18.03
N HIS A 15 -22.16 7.91 19.13
CA HIS A 15 -21.06 7.73 20.08
C HIS A 15 -20.27 6.42 19.87
N VAL A 16 -20.84 5.44 19.18
CA VAL A 16 -20.29 4.09 18.99
C VAL A 16 -19.07 4.06 18.06
N ALA A 17 -18.88 5.07 17.19
CA ALA A 17 -17.69 5.11 16.33
C ALA A 17 -16.38 5.42 17.09
N ALA A 18 -16.44 5.96 18.32
CA ALA A 18 -15.27 6.43 19.06
C ALA A 18 -14.75 5.44 20.13
N HIS A 19 -15.51 4.41 20.48
CA HIS A 19 -15.12 3.34 21.40
C HIS A 19 -15.37 1.97 20.75
N MET A 20 -14.55 1.64 19.75
CA MET A 20 -14.59 0.33 19.08
C MET A 20 -13.99 -0.82 19.92
N ASP A 21 -13.40 -0.53 21.09
CA ASP A 21 -12.74 -1.54 21.93
C ASP A 21 -13.68 -2.17 22.99
N ASP A 22 -14.84 -1.58 23.29
CA ASP A 22 -15.78 -2.04 24.34
C ASP A 22 -16.94 -2.91 23.81
N TRP A 23 -16.68 -3.80 22.86
CA TRP A 23 -17.69 -4.69 22.24
C TRP A 23 -17.62 -6.12 22.84
N GLU A 24 -17.54 -6.23 24.16
CA GLU A 24 -17.42 -7.53 24.86
C GLU A 24 -18.70 -8.40 24.74
N ASP A 25 -19.86 -7.82 24.44
CA ASP A 25 -21.17 -8.50 24.41
C ASP A 25 -21.65 -8.97 23.02
N LEU A 26 -20.88 -8.73 21.95
CA LEU A 26 -21.23 -9.17 20.58
C LEU A 26 -20.60 -10.47 20.02
N PRO A 27 -19.90 -11.34 20.80
CA PRO A 27 -19.44 -12.63 20.32
C PRO A 27 -20.54 -13.55 19.78
N ASP A 28 -21.77 -13.46 20.32
CA ASP A 28 -22.83 -14.43 19.99
C ASP A 28 -23.40 -14.19 18.59
N LEU A 29 -23.61 -12.93 18.18
CA LEU A 29 -24.06 -12.57 16.82
C LEU A 29 -23.01 -12.94 15.75
N ALA A 30 -21.72 -12.81 16.06
CA ALA A 30 -20.67 -13.14 15.11
C ALA A 30 -20.46 -14.66 14.95
N LYS A 31 -20.70 -15.44 16.01
CA LYS A 31 -20.60 -16.92 15.99
C LYS A 31 -21.73 -17.56 15.19
N GLU A 32 -22.94 -17.00 15.24
CA GLU A 32 -24.08 -17.50 14.46
C GLU A 32 -23.90 -17.31 12.94
N HIS A 33 -23.04 -16.38 12.54
CA HIS A 33 -22.89 -15.96 11.14
C HIS A 33 -21.48 -16.19 10.57
N GLU A 34 -20.74 -17.23 10.95
CA GLU A 34 -19.37 -17.46 10.43
C GLU A 34 -19.31 -17.34 8.89
N LEU A 35 -18.74 -16.23 8.40
CA LEU A 35 -18.69 -15.97 6.97
C LEU A 35 -17.51 -16.72 6.36
N LYS A 36 -17.81 -17.69 5.49
CA LYS A 36 -16.76 -18.38 4.75
C LYS A 36 -16.02 -17.41 3.82
N PRO A 37 -14.70 -17.60 3.62
CA PRO A 37 -13.99 -16.89 2.56
C PRO A 37 -14.70 -17.11 1.22
N VAL A 38 -14.89 -16.03 0.46
CA VAL A 38 -15.48 -16.09 -0.87
C VAL A 38 -14.37 -16.41 -1.88
N ASP A 39 -14.62 -17.39 -2.75
CA ASP A 39 -13.71 -17.72 -3.84
C ASP A 39 -14.01 -16.86 -5.06
N TYR A 40 -13.26 -15.77 -5.22
CA TYR A 40 -13.44 -14.85 -6.34
C TYR A 40 -12.82 -15.43 -7.61
N SER A 41 -13.51 -15.26 -8.73
CA SER A 41 -12.94 -15.55 -10.05
C SER A 41 -11.89 -14.49 -10.39
N ILE A 42 -10.69 -14.92 -10.76
CA ILE A 42 -9.56 -14.04 -11.06
C ILE A 42 -9.07 -14.32 -12.47
N THR A 43 -9.01 -13.29 -13.31
CA THR A 43 -8.32 -13.31 -14.60
C THR A 43 -7.11 -12.39 -14.52
N TYR A 44 -5.93 -12.98 -14.42
CA TYR A 44 -4.68 -12.22 -14.45
C TYR A 44 -4.39 -11.72 -15.87
N ARG A 45 -3.85 -10.49 -15.96
CA ARG A 45 -3.38 -9.91 -17.22
C ARG A 45 -4.45 -9.98 -18.31
N TRP A 46 -5.68 -9.67 -17.94
CA TRP A 46 -6.77 -9.49 -18.90
C TRP A 46 -6.34 -8.49 -19.99
N HIS A 47 -5.61 -7.46 -19.58
CA HIS A 47 -4.77 -6.64 -20.45
C HIS A 47 -3.33 -6.65 -19.93
N SER A 48 -2.36 -6.63 -20.85
CA SER A 48 -0.95 -6.48 -20.52
C SER A 48 -0.39 -5.20 -21.14
N ALA A 49 0.37 -4.45 -20.35
CA ALA A 49 1.08 -3.26 -20.80
C ALA A 49 1.99 -3.58 -22.00
N THR A 50 1.98 -2.71 -23.01
CA THR A 50 2.85 -2.84 -24.18
C THR A 50 4.28 -2.42 -23.87
N ILE A 51 4.48 -1.39 -23.03
CA ILE A 51 5.80 -0.99 -22.58
C ILE A 51 6.24 -1.96 -21.48
N ARG A 52 7.20 -2.82 -21.81
CA ARG A 52 7.83 -3.71 -20.84
C ARG A 52 8.91 -2.94 -20.08
N PRO A 53 8.94 -3.01 -18.75
CA PRO A 53 10.07 -2.54 -17.95
C PRO A 53 11.38 -3.15 -18.46
N LYS A 54 12.40 -2.33 -18.68
CA LYS A 54 13.70 -2.82 -19.16
C LYS A 54 14.35 -3.69 -18.09
N ARG A 55 14.93 -4.82 -18.50
CA ARG A 55 15.62 -5.79 -17.63
C ARG A 55 16.87 -5.11 -17.03
N GLY A 56 16.79 -4.67 -15.77
CA GLY A 56 17.90 -4.00 -15.06
C GLY A 56 17.56 -2.65 -14.41
N MET A 57 16.36 -2.09 -14.62
CA MET A 57 15.95 -0.86 -13.95
C MET A 57 15.03 -1.15 -12.75
N PRO A 58 15.26 -0.54 -11.57
CA PRO A 58 14.32 -0.61 -10.47
C PRO A 58 13.15 0.33 -10.77
N ASN A 59 12.28 -0.03 -11.72
CA ASN A 59 11.02 0.67 -11.88
C ASN A 59 10.18 0.43 -10.62
N ILE A 60 9.55 1.49 -10.13
CA ILE A 60 8.52 1.37 -9.11
C ILE A 60 7.24 1.04 -9.87
N THR A 61 6.61 -0.10 -9.58
CA THR A 61 5.28 -0.40 -10.09
C THR A 61 4.24 0.13 -9.14
N LEU A 62 3.30 0.93 -9.65
CA LEU A 62 2.12 1.35 -8.91
C LEU A 62 1.18 0.14 -8.79
N VAL A 63 0.90 -0.27 -7.56
CA VAL A 63 0.04 -1.41 -7.24
C VAL A 63 -1.19 -0.87 -6.53
N ALA A 64 -2.34 -1.01 -7.18
CA ALA A 64 -3.62 -0.52 -6.65
C ALA A 64 -4.77 -1.46 -7.03
N HIS A 65 -5.90 -1.26 -6.39
CA HIS A 65 -7.15 -1.90 -6.76
C HIS A 65 -8.28 -0.88 -6.87
N ALA A 66 -9.28 -1.20 -7.69
CA ALA A 66 -10.38 -0.31 -8.02
C ALA A 66 -11.68 -1.09 -8.27
N THR A 67 -12.81 -0.44 -8.10
CA THR A 67 -14.07 -0.85 -8.72
C THR A 67 -14.19 -0.26 -10.12
N VAL A 68 -15.15 -0.76 -10.90
CA VAL A 68 -15.50 -0.22 -12.22
C VAL A 68 -15.87 1.28 -12.18
N ASP A 69 -16.45 1.81 -11.11
CA ASP A 69 -16.77 3.24 -11.02
C ASP A 69 -15.53 4.14 -10.77
N ARG A 70 -14.40 3.56 -10.35
CA ARG A 70 -13.14 4.30 -10.10
C ARG A 70 -12.17 4.30 -11.27
N LEU A 71 -12.66 3.90 -12.43
CA LEU A 71 -11.89 3.77 -13.65
C LEU A 71 -11.28 5.09 -14.14
N ALA A 72 -11.99 6.22 -14.00
CA ALA A 72 -11.42 7.54 -14.30
C ALA A 72 -10.19 7.86 -13.43
N HIS A 73 -10.12 7.33 -12.20
CA HIS A 73 -8.97 7.52 -11.32
C HIS A 73 -7.76 6.72 -11.81
N VAL A 74 -7.99 5.54 -12.40
CA VAL A 74 -6.93 4.72 -12.99
C VAL A 74 -6.32 5.41 -14.20
N VAL A 75 -7.13 6.00 -15.08
CA VAL A 75 -6.65 6.78 -16.25
C VAL A 75 -5.80 7.97 -15.77
N ARG A 76 -6.33 8.77 -14.84
CA ARG A 76 -5.58 9.89 -14.22
C ARG A 76 -4.24 9.43 -13.65
N TRP A 77 -4.24 8.33 -12.90
CA TRP A 77 -3.01 7.77 -12.35
C TRP A 77 -2.03 7.37 -13.45
N CYS A 78 -2.49 6.79 -14.54
CA CYS A 78 -1.62 6.46 -15.65
C CYS A 78 -0.94 7.70 -16.24
N GLU A 79 -1.73 8.73 -16.55
CA GLU A 79 -1.24 9.97 -17.16
C GLU A 79 -0.21 10.67 -16.26
N GLN A 80 -0.45 10.66 -14.96
CA GLN A 80 0.45 11.26 -13.97
C GLN A 80 1.68 10.40 -13.70
N TRP A 81 1.51 9.08 -13.56
CA TRP A 81 2.56 8.15 -13.15
C TRP A 81 3.57 7.92 -14.27
N ARG A 82 3.07 7.63 -15.49
CA ARG A 82 3.84 7.22 -16.68
C ARG A 82 4.91 6.15 -16.41
N GLY A 83 4.66 5.30 -15.43
CA GLY A 83 5.49 4.15 -15.07
C GLY A 83 4.67 2.86 -15.10
N PRO A 84 5.26 1.70 -14.78
CA PRO A 84 4.50 0.45 -14.76
C PRO A 84 3.39 0.50 -13.69
N MET A 85 2.23 -0.03 -14.04
CA MET A 85 1.08 -0.15 -13.14
C MET A 85 0.58 -1.60 -13.15
N SER A 86 0.18 -2.09 -11.99
CA SER A 86 -0.61 -3.32 -11.88
C SER A 86 -1.89 -3.01 -11.10
N ILE A 87 -3.02 -3.11 -11.79
CA ILE A 87 -4.32 -2.69 -11.29
C ILE A 87 -5.27 -3.87 -11.26
N SER A 88 -5.78 -4.19 -10.09
CA SER A 88 -6.87 -5.14 -9.93
C SER A 88 -8.21 -4.42 -9.97
N VAL A 89 -9.09 -4.82 -10.88
CA VAL A 89 -10.43 -4.25 -11.07
C VAL A 89 -11.48 -5.26 -10.62
N PHE A 90 -12.29 -4.88 -9.64
CA PHE A 90 -13.46 -5.65 -9.25
C PHE A 90 -14.66 -5.28 -10.11
N ALA A 91 -15.22 -6.28 -10.79
CA ALA A 91 -16.45 -6.15 -11.57
C ALA A 91 -17.53 -7.12 -11.06
N ARG A 92 -18.78 -6.72 -11.21
CA ARG A 92 -19.96 -7.52 -10.85
C ARG A 92 -20.58 -8.08 -12.12
N PRO A 93 -20.53 -9.40 -12.36
CA PRO A 93 -20.95 -10.02 -13.62
C PRO A 93 -22.37 -9.70 -14.10
N MET A 94 -23.27 -9.29 -13.19
CA MET A 94 -24.68 -8.97 -13.50
C MET A 94 -25.00 -7.46 -13.58
N VAL A 95 -24.01 -6.59 -13.41
CA VAL A 95 -24.17 -5.12 -13.46
C VAL A 95 -23.23 -4.51 -14.45
N ASP A 96 -22.00 -4.96 -14.38
CA ASP A 96 -20.89 -4.39 -15.09
C ASP A 96 -20.65 -5.32 -16.28
N ASP A 97 -20.80 -4.80 -17.49
CA ASP A 97 -20.27 -5.49 -18.67
C ASP A 97 -18.75 -5.41 -18.62
N ALA A 98 -18.15 -6.33 -17.86
CA ALA A 98 -16.71 -6.37 -17.63
C ALA A 98 -15.95 -6.46 -18.96
N GLY A 99 -16.50 -7.12 -19.99
CA GLY A 99 -15.89 -7.19 -21.31
C GLY A 99 -15.84 -5.83 -22.00
N ALA A 100 -16.97 -5.12 -22.06
CA ALA A 100 -17.04 -3.80 -22.70
C ALA A 100 -16.25 -2.74 -21.92
N ILE A 101 -16.37 -2.73 -20.59
CA ILE A 101 -15.66 -1.80 -19.71
C ILE A 101 -14.16 -2.01 -19.81
N MET A 102 -13.69 -3.25 -19.67
CA MET A 102 -12.26 -3.53 -19.75
C MET A 102 -11.74 -3.33 -21.19
N GLY A 103 -12.59 -3.57 -22.21
CA GLY A 103 -12.31 -3.22 -23.60
C GLY A 103 -12.04 -1.73 -23.79
N ALA A 104 -12.86 -0.87 -23.18
CA ALA A 104 -12.65 0.58 -23.17
C ALA A 104 -11.32 0.97 -22.47
N PHE A 105 -10.92 0.22 -21.44
CA PHE A 105 -9.64 0.41 -20.75
C PHE A 105 -8.43 0.09 -21.63
N ALA A 106 -8.50 -1.02 -22.36
CA ALA A 106 -7.39 -1.47 -23.21
C ALA A 106 -7.17 -0.59 -24.45
N VAL A 107 -8.15 0.26 -24.81
CA VAL A 107 -8.01 1.22 -25.93
C VAL A 107 -7.47 2.58 -25.49
N ASP A 108 -7.48 2.90 -24.19
CA ASP A 108 -6.84 4.11 -23.68
C ASP A 108 -5.32 4.05 -23.94
N PRO A 109 -4.73 5.05 -24.64
CA PRO A 109 -3.33 4.99 -25.04
C PRO A 109 -2.37 4.87 -23.85
N CYS A 110 -2.66 5.54 -22.74
CA CYS A 110 -1.80 5.49 -21.56
C CYS A 110 -1.89 4.11 -20.91
N LEU A 111 -3.11 3.65 -20.62
CA LEU A 111 -3.31 2.36 -19.95
C LEU A 111 -2.74 1.21 -20.78
N LYS A 112 -2.95 1.26 -22.10
CA LYS A 112 -2.36 0.32 -23.04
C LYS A 112 -0.84 0.26 -22.94
N ALA A 113 -0.20 1.43 -22.76
CA ALA A 113 1.24 1.53 -22.65
C ALA A 113 1.76 1.00 -21.31
N HIS A 114 1.10 1.32 -20.20
CA HIS A 114 1.71 1.27 -18.87
C HIS A 114 1.07 0.28 -17.88
N ALA A 115 -0.17 -0.17 -18.09
CA ALA A 115 -0.92 -0.90 -17.07
C ALA A 115 -1.16 -2.39 -17.41
N ASP A 116 -0.75 -3.27 -16.51
CA ASP A 116 -1.27 -4.64 -16.45
C ASP A 116 -2.61 -4.61 -15.67
N LEU A 117 -3.70 -5.03 -16.32
CA LEU A 117 -5.04 -5.05 -15.73
C LEU A 117 -5.48 -6.47 -15.38
N HIS A 118 -6.00 -6.64 -14.17
CA HIS A 118 -6.44 -7.92 -13.64
C HIS A 118 -7.91 -7.84 -13.24
N LEU A 119 -8.72 -8.77 -13.72
CA LEU A 119 -10.15 -8.79 -13.44
C LEU A 119 -10.43 -9.71 -12.24
N VAL A 120 -11.19 -9.20 -11.27
CA VAL A 120 -11.69 -9.96 -10.12
C VAL A 120 -13.20 -9.88 -10.11
N MET A 121 -13.87 -11.03 -10.02
CA MET A 121 -15.33 -11.11 -10.04
C MET A 121 -15.82 -11.99 -8.91
N HIS A 122 -16.95 -11.59 -8.31
CA HIS A 122 -17.64 -12.42 -7.35
C HIS A 122 -18.49 -13.46 -8.10
N PRO A 123 -18.43 -14.77 -7.76
CA PRO A 123 -19.10 -15.83 -8.51
C PRO A 123 -20.63 -15.67 -8.49
N ASP A 124 -21.18 -15.32 -7.32
CA ASP A 124 -22.64 -15.31 -7.10
C ASP A 124 -23.26 -13.90 -7.02
N HIS A 125 -22.58 -12.85 -7.47
CA HIS A 125 -23.08 -11.49 -7.27
C HIS A 125 -24.16 -11.15 -8.30
N GLN A 126 -25.42 -11.31 -7.86
CA GLN A 126 -26.59 -10.74 -8.52
C GLN A 126 -26.88 -9.38 -7.87
N TYR A 127 -26.85 -8.31 -8.64
CA TYR A 127 -27.24 -6.99 -8.16
C TYR A 127 -28.51 -6.60 -8.91
N ASN A 128 -29.56 -6.31 -8.16
CA ASN A 128 -30.81 -5.81 -8.68
C ASN A 128 -30.84 -4.28 -8.54
N PRO A 129 -30.64 -3.49 -9.62
CA PRO A 129 -30.65 -2.02 -9.55
C PRO A 129 -32.00 -1.41 -9.12
N ARG A 130 -33.07 -2.21 -9.08
CA ARG A 130 -34.42 -1.78 -8.65
C ARG A 130 -34.78 -2.24 -7.24
N ALA A 131 -33.95 -3.08 -6.62
CA ALA A 131 -34.14 -3.47 -5.25
C ALA A 131 -33.99 -2.25 -4.35
N SER A 132 -35.01 -1.98 -3.55
CA SER A 132 -34.82 -1.12 -2.38
C SER A 132 -33.68 -1.72 -1.52
N LYS A 133 -32.97 -0.91 -0.73
CA LYS A 133 -31.89 -1.36 0.19
C LYS A 133 -32.28 -2.51 1.15
N HIS A 134 -33.52 -2.97 1.12
CA HIS A 134 -34.11 -3.99 1.98
C HIS A 134 -34.64 -5.22 1.22
N GLU A 135 -34.40 -5.35 -0.08
CA GLU A 135 -34.77 -6.57 -0.82
C GLU A 135 -33.78 -7.70 -0.52
N GLU A 136 -34.30 -8.84 -0.05
CA GLU A 136 -33.50 -10.04 0.26
C GLU A 136 -32.68 -10.48 -0.97
N GLY A 137 -31.38 -10.69 -0.78
CA GLY A 137 -30.47 -11.23 -1.78
C GLY A 137 -29.59 -10.23 -2.54
N VAL A 138 -29.74 -8.92 -2.34
CA VAL A 138 -28.82 -7.92 -2.92
C VAL A 138 -27.64 -7.66 -2.00
N LEU A 139 -26.46 -8.12 -2.43
CA LEU A 139 -25.22 -7.98 -1.68
C LEU A 139 -24.74 -6.52 -1.68
N GLU A 140 -24.49 -5.95 -0.50
CA GLU A 140 -23.95 -4.60 -0.40
C GLU A 140 -22.51 -4.57 -0.95
N MET A 141 -22.25 -3.77 -1.99
CA MET A 141 -20.95 -3.75 -2.67
C MET A 141 -19.77 -3.55 -1.71
N ILE A 142 -19.90 -2.64 -0.74
CA ILE A 142 -18.83 -2.36 0.23
C ILE A 142 -18.61 -3.51 1.23
N ALA A 143 -19.65 -4.31 1.48
CA ALA A 143 -19.57 -5.50 2.33
C ALA A 143 -18.85 -6.66 1.61
N HIS A 144 -19.02 -6.78 0.30
CA HIS A 144 -18.44 -7.86 -0.52
C HIS A 144 -17.21 -7.45 -1.30
N TYR A 145 -16.67 -6.25 -1.07
CA TYR A 145 -15.51 -5.80 -1.82
C TYR A 145 -14.26 -6.63 -1.46
N PRO A 146 -13.60 -7.29 -2.44
CA PRO A 146 -12.50 -8.21 -2.17
C PRO A 146 -11.16 -7.49 -1.93
N PHE A 147 -11.06 -6.65 -0.90
CA PHE A 147 -9.87 -5.83 -0.64
C PHE A 147 -8.55 -6.64 -0.69
N ASN A 148 -8.41 -7.65 0.17
CA ASN A 148 -7.17 -8.42 0.28
C ASN A 148 -6.90 -9.31 -0.94
N THR A 149 -7.94 -9.85 -1.59
CA THR A 149 -7.77 -10.59 -2.85
C THR A 149 -7.27 -9.67 -3.96
N GLN A 150 -7.84 -8.48 -4.13
CA GLN A 150 -7.40 -7.54 -5.17
C GLN A 150 -5.99 -6.99 -4.91
N ARG A 151 -5.66 -6.65 -3.66
CA ARG A 151 -4.28 -6.25 -3.29
C ARG A 151 -3.27 -7.31 -3.65
N ASN A 152 -3.58 -8.57 -3.35
CA ASN A 152 -2.76 -9.72 -3.72
C ASN A 152 -2.63 -9.88 -5.24
N VAL A 153 -3.74 -9.77 -5.97
CA VAL A 153 -3.75 -9.91 -7.44
C VAL A 153 -2.90 -8.81 -8.09
N ALA A 154 -3.06 -7.56 -7.69
CA ALA A 154 -2.27 -6.45 -8.16
C ALA A 154 -0.78 -6.60 -7.76
N LEU A 155 -0.50 -7.11 -6.56
CA LEU A 155 0.89 -7.35 -6.15
C LEU A 155 1.56 -8.47 -6.96
N ASP A 156 0.81 -9.48 -7.41
CA ASP A 156 1.32 -10.54 -8.30
C ASP A 156 1.57 -10.05 -9.73
N GLY A 157 0.82 -9.04 -10.17
CA GLY A 157 1.04 -8.36 -11.44
C GLY A 157 2.18 -7.34 -11.41
N CYS A 158 2.72 -7.02 -10.24
CA CYS A 158 3.82 -6.07 -10.09
C CYS A 158 5.03 -6.48 -10.94
N VAL A 159 5.50 -5.57 -11.80
CA VAL A 159 6.71 -5.76 -12.61
C VAL A 159 7.92 -5.12 -11.91
N GLY A 160 9.12 -5.69 -12.07
CA GLY A 160 10.28 -5.29 -11.25
C GLY A 160 10.06 -5.64 -9.78
N ASP A 161 10.89 -5.16 -8.85
CA ASP A 161 10.81 -5.57 -7.43
C ASP A 161 10.20 -4.54 -6.48
N LEU A 162 10.15 -3.28 -6.89
CA LEU A 162 9.61 -2.20 -6.07
C LEU A 162 8.13 -2.00 -6.38
N ALA A 163 7.28 -2.16 -5.36
CA ALA A 163 5.84 -1.98 -5.44
C ALA A 163 5.43 -0.77 -4.60
N LEU A 164 4.84 0.25 -5.22
CA LEU A 164 4.16 1.35 -4.55
C LEU A 164 2.73 0.92 -4.23
N LEU A 165 2.44 0.64 -2.96
CA LEU A 165 1.14 0.19 -2.48
C LEU A 165 0.28 1.39 -2.10
N ILE A 166 -0.79 1.65 -2.87
CA ILE A 166 -1.68 2.81 -2.70
C ILE A 166 -3.14 2.46 -2.95
N ASP A 167 -4.05 3.25 -2.37
CA ASP A 167 -5.46 3.25 -2.80
C ASP A 167 -5.62 4.20 -3.99
N ILE A 168 -6.51 3.84 -4.93
CA ILE A 168 -6.63 4.55 -6.22
C ILE A 168 -7.17 5.99 -6.08
N ASP A 169 -7.80 6.31 -4.96
CA ASP A 169 -8.39 7.63 -4.68
C ASP A 169 -7.38 8.67 -4.20
N PHE A 170 -6.11 8.29 -3.99
CA PHE A 170 -5.06 9.25 -3.67
C PHE A 170 -4.54 9.98 -4.90
N HIS A 171 -3.85 11.08 -4.64
CA HIS A 171 -2.99 11.81 -5.56
C HIS A 171 -1.57 11.84 -5.00
N LEU A 172 -0.56 11.52 -5.81
CA LEU A 172 0.84 11.73 -5.44
C LEU A 172 1.28 13.15 -5.79
N MET A 173 1.90 13.82 -4.84
CA MET A 173 2.39 15.19 -4.98
C MET A 173 3.87 15.23 -4.64
N PRO A 174 4.65 16.19 -5.18
CA PRO A 174 4.23 17.16 -6.20
C PRO A 174 4.04 16.51 -7.57
N LEU A 175 3.22 17.15 -8.41
CA LEU A 175 3.15 16.81 -9.83
C LEU A 175 4.44 17.27 -10.54
N PRO A 176 4.88 16.58 -11.61
CA PRO A 176 5.89 17.12 -12.50
C PRO A 176 5.41 18.50 -12.97
N MET A 177 6.22 19.54 -12.80
CA MET A 177 5.90 20.84 -13.39
C MET A 177 5.78 20.62 -14.89
N GLY A 178 4.57 20.74 -15.44
CA GLY A 178 4.42 20.83 -16.89
C GLY A 178 5.29 21.99 -17.34
N ASN A 179 6.17 21.78 -18.31
CA ASN A 179 6.74 22.90 -19.07
C ASN A 179 5.58 23.56 -19.83
N GLU A 180 4.72 24.31 -19.14
CA GLU A 180 3.88 25.32 -19.75
C GLU A 180 4.82 26.44 -20.21
N GLY A 181 5.47 26.27 -21.37
CA GLY A 181 6.21 27.37 -21.99
C GLY A 181 7.43 27.07 -22.86
N THR A 182 7.82 25.83 -23.12
CA THR A 182 8.82 25.56 -24.17
C THR A 182 8.13 25.02 -25.40
N ASP A 183 7.99 25.92 -26.38
CA ASP A 183 7.46 25.66 -27.70
C ASP A 183 7.93 24.33 -28.28
N SER A 184 6.95 23.59 -28.78
CA SER A 184 7.07 22.40 -29.59
C SER A 184 7.80 22.70 -30.91
N SER A 185 9.12 22.87 -30.85
CA SER A 185 9.99 22.87 -32.03
C SER A 185 10.97 21.69 -31.97
N GLY A 186 10.52 20.55 -32.51
CA GLY A 186 11.34 19.75 -33.42
C GLY A 186 12.61 19.08 -32.88
N SER A 187 12.55 18.38 -31.74
CA SER A 187 13.48 17.27 -31.49
C SER A 187 12.68 15.98 -31.39
N SER A 188 12.75 15.18 -32.45
CA SER A 188 12.18 13.83 -32.56
C SER A 188 13.09 12.76 -31.96
N ASP A 189 14.01 13.13 -31.07
CA ASP A 189 14.67 12.14 -30.22
C ASP A 189 13.75 11.87 -29.04
N GLY A 190 13.15 10.68 -29.03
CA GLY A 190 12.11 10.22 -28.10
C GLY A 190 12.56 10.06 -26.65
N GLY A 191 13.11 11.13 -26.07
CA GLY A 191 13.36 11.29 -24.66
C GLY A 191 12.04 11.36 -23.92
N ASP A 192 11.61 10.20 -23.45
CA ASP A 192 10.54 9.96 -22.48
C ASP A 192 10.57 11.03 -21.38
N GLY A 193 9.70 12.05 -21.52
CA GLY A 193 9.49 13.07 -20.50
C GLY A 193 8.95 12.40 -19.25
N GLY A 194 9.88 11.99 -18.37
CA GLY A 194 9.64 11.06 -17.28
C GLY A 194 8.50 11.54 -16.38
N GLY A 195 7.46 10.74 -16.26
CA GLY A 195 6.33 11.02 -15.37
C GLY A 195 6.72 10.95 -13.89
N THR A 196 5.72 10.98 -13.02
CA THR A 196 5.91 11.00 -11.57
C THR A 196 6.69 9.76 -11.07
N GLU A 197 6.62 8.62 -11.77
CA GLU A 197 7.42 7.43 -11.45
C GLU A 197 8.92 7.74 -11.47
N ALA A 198 9.42 8.37 -12.53
CA ALA A 198 10.84 8.62 -12.70
C ALA A 198 11.37 9.57 -11.62
N LEU A 199 10.58 10.60 -11.28
CA LEU A 199 10.90 11.55 -10.21
C LEU A 199 10.89 10.88 -8.83
N LEU A 200 9.86 10.07 -8.53
CA LEU A 200 9.76 9.36 -7.26
C LEU A 200 10.87 8.32 -7.13
N ARG A 201 11.21 7.59 -8.20
CA ARG A 201 12.31 6.62 -8.22
C ARG A 201 13.65 7.30 -7.96
N ALA A 202 13.94 8.40 -8.64
CA ALA A 202 15.17 9.15 -8.41
C ALA A 202 15.26 9.66 -6.97
N HIS A 203 14.15 10.12 -6.39
CA HIS A 203 14.08 10.51 -4.98
C HIS A 203 14.30 9.32 -4.05
N PHE A 204 13.60 8.22 -4.29
CA PHE A 204 13.70 6.99 -3.52
C PHE A 204 15.14 6.48 -3.44
N GLU A 205 15.86 6.40 -4.57
CA GLU A 205 17.24 5.93 -4.57
C GLU A 205 18.19 6.88 -3.84
N ARG A 206 17.98 8.20 -3.91
CA ARG A 206 18.73 9.17 -3.09
C ARG A 206 18.48 8.94 -1.60
N GLN A 207 17.22 8.78 -1.19
CA GLN A 207 16.84 8.53 0.20
C GLN A 207 17.42 7.20 0.68
N ARG A 208 17.36 6.15 -0.14
CA ARG A 208 17.91 4.83 0.16
C ARG A 208 19.45 4.86 0.32
N LYS A 209 20.16 5.68 -0.47
CA LYS A 209 21.61 5.93 -0.28
C LYS A 209 21.94 6.66 1.03
N ILE A 210 21.03 7.49 1.54
CA ILE A 210 21.19 8.09 2.88
C ILE A 210 20.98 7.00 3.94
N VAL A 211 19.90 6.23 3.82
CA VAL A 211 19.59 5.11 4.73
C VAL A 211 20.77 4.15 4.81
N SER A 212 21.39 3.78 3.68
CA SER A 212 22.52 2.83 3.64
C SER A 212 23.76 3.27 4.44
N ARG A 213 23.81 4.52 4.91
CA ARG A 213 24.89 5.06 5.75
C ARG A 213 24.56 5.03 7.24
N TRP A 214 23.35 4.63 7.62
CA TRP A 214 22.94 4.52 9.02
C TRP A 214 23.76 3.45 9.73
N SER A 215 24.25 3.79 10.93
CA SER A 215 25.20 2.98 11.68
C SER A 215 24.67 1.58 11.99
N PHE A 216 23.39 1.42 12.34
CA PHE A 216 22.81 0.11 12.67
C PHE A 216 22.72 -0.85 11.47
N LEU A 217 22.76 -0.34 10.23
CA LEU A 217 22.77 -1.20 9.04
C LEU A 217 24.09 -1.94 8.85
N GLN A 218 25.16 -1.54 9.56
CA GLN A 218 26.39 -2.34 9.63
C GLN A 218 26.10 -3.72 10.22
N SER A 219 25.23 -3.79 11.22
CA SER A 219 24.75 -5.06 11.77
C SER A 219 23.57 -5.65 11.01
N GLU A 220 22.73 -4.83 10.36
CA GLU A 220 21.48 -5.29 9.74
C GLU A 220 21.33 -4.85 8.27
N PRO A 221 22.23 -5.27 7.36
CA PRO A 221 22.25 -4.77 5.98
C PRO A 221 20.98 -5.14 5.19
N HIS A 222 20.28 -6.20 5.59
CA HIS A 222 19.04 -6.65 4.97
C HIS A 222 17.89 -5.64 5.12
N VAL A 223 17.91 -4.77 6.14
CA VAL A 223 16.86 -3.76 6.38
C VAL A 223 16.72 -2.83 5.17
N LEU A 224 17.81 -2.47 4.50
CA LEU A 224 17.78 -1.63 3.31
C LEU A 224 16.88 -2.20 2.19
N ASN A 225 16.84 -3.53 2.08
CA ASN A 225 16.09 -4.25 1.04
C ASN A 225 14.75 -4.79 1.53
N THR A 226 14.44 -4.71 2.82
CA THR A 226 13.25 -5.32 3.42
C THR A 226 12.34 -4.31 4.12
N ALA A 227 12.81 -3.10 4.36
CA ALA A 227 12.03 -2.01 4.94
C ALA A 227 10.80 -1.67 4.10
N PHE A 228 9.78 -1.17 4.79
CA PHE A 228 8.64 -0.50 4.19
C PHE A 228 8.91 1.00 4.16
N TYR A 229 9.03 1.58 2.96
CA TYR A 229 9.33 3.00 2.78
C TYR A 229 8.04 3.80 2.68
N VAL A 230 7.69 4.47 3.77
CA VAL A 230 6.44 5.21 3.93
C VAL A 230 6.49 6.53 3.15
N ILE A 231 5.43 6.80 2.38
CA ILE A 231 5.12 8.12 1.82
C ILE A 231 4.03 8.73 2.70
N PRO A 232 4.23 9.91 3.31
CA PRO A 232 3.21 10.53 4.15
C PRO A 232 1.91 10.77 3.40
N ALA A 233 0.78 10.48 4.04
CA ALA A 233 -0.55 10.63 3.48
C ALA A 233 -1.37 11.61 4.31
N VAL A 234 -2.07 12.52 3.63
CA VAL A 234 -2.97 13.51 4.22
C VAL A 234 -4.36 13.43 3.58
N GLU A 235 -5.37 13.93 4.29
CA GLU A 235 -6.69 14.20 3.74
C GLU A 235 -7.05 15.67 3.87
N THR A 236 -7.74 16.23 2.89
CA THR A 236 -8.38 17.54 3.06
C THR A 236 -9.65 17.39 3.86
N VAL A 237 -10.02 18.42 4.64
CA VAL A 237 -11.20 18.35 5.52
C VAL A 237 -12.52 18.28 4.76
N VAL A 238 -12.56 18.79 3.52
CA VAL A 238 -13.73 18.78 2.62
C VAL A 238 -13.33 18.48 1.19
N LYS A 239 -14.20 17.78 0.44
CA LYS A 239 -13.95 17.34 -0.95
C LYS A 239 -13.77 18.50 -1.94
N SER A 240 -14.38 19.65 -1.68
CA SER A 240 -14.31 20.83 -2.56
C SER A 240 -13.03 21.65 -2.39
N MET A 241 -12.15 21.29 -1.46
CA MET A 241 -10.91 22.00 -1.23
C MET A 241 -9.89 21.65 -2.33
N THR A 242 -9.20 22.66 -2.84
CA THR A 242 -8.08 22.47 -3.77
C THR A 242 -6.99 21.63 -3.10
N LEU A 243 -6.52 20.60 -3.80
CA LEU A 243 -5.45 19.75 -3.28
C LEU A 243 -4.11 20.50 -3.34
N PRO A 244 -3.27 20.45 -2.29
CA PRO A 244 -1.94 21.03 -2.33
C PRO A 244 -1.08 20.33 -3.37
N ALA A 245 -0.49 21.10 -4.28
CA ALA A 245 0.45 20.64 -5.30
C ALA A 245 1.92 20.74 -4.84
N THR A 246 2.19 21.56 -3.82
CA THR A 246 3.55 21.82 -3.30
C THR A 246 3.65 21.61 -1.80
N MET A 247 4.88 21.45 -1.27
CA MET A 247 5.13 21.33 0.17
C MET A 247 4.76 22.62 0.94
N GLN A 248 4.88 23.77 0.29
CA GLN A 248 4.51 25.07 0.82
C GLN A 248 2.99 25.19 0.97
N GLU A 249 2.24 24.79 -0.07
CA GLU A 249 0.77 24.70 -0.01
C GLU A 249 0.31 23.70 1.03
N LEU A 250 0.93 22.51 1.08
CA LEU A 250 0.62 21.50 2.10
C LEU A 250 0.82 22.07 3.51
N SER A 251 1.97 22.71 3.76
CA SER A 251 2.28 23.31 5.07
C SER A 251 1.27 24.40 5.45
N SER A 252 0.86 25.22 4.48
CA SER A 252 -0.14 26.28 4.67
C SER A 252 -1.52 25.72 4.99
N ILE A 253 -1.97 24.72 4.22
CA ILE A 253 -3.28 24.08 4.41
C ILE A 253 -3.32 23.30 5.73
N VAL A 254 -2.24 22.60 6.13
CA VAL A 254 -2.16 21.94 7.44
C VAL A 254 -2.15 22.97 8.57
N GLY A 255 -1.37 24.06 8.44
CA GLY A 255 -1.29 25.12 9.45
C GLY A 255 -2.61 25.87 9.66
N SER A 256 -3.45 25.93 8.63
CA SER A 256 -4.81 26.48 8.68
C SER A 256 -5.89 25.43 9.02
N HIS A 257 -5.49 24.20 9.36
CA HIS A 257 -6.40 23.07 9.67
C HIS A 257 -7.31 22.66 8.49
N GLY A 258 -6.94 22.98 7.25
CA GLY A 258 -7.63 22.52 6.04
C GLY A 258 -7.24 21.10 5.60
N ALA A 259 -6.15 20.56 6.13
CA ALA A 259 -5.74 19.17 5.94
C ALA A 259 -5.16 18.59 7.23
N CYS A 260 -5.25 17.27 7.36
CA CYS A 260 -4.70 16.52 8.49
C CYS A 260 -4.08 15.20 7.99
N PRO A 261 -3.33 14.45 8.83
CA PRO A 261 -2.92 13.09 8.47
C PRO A 261 -4.13 12.28 8.00
N PHE A 262 -3.94 11.38 7.04
CA PHE A 262 -5.06 10.57 6.53
C PHE A 262 -5.80 9.84 7.67
N TYR A 263 -7.13 9.81 7.60
CA TYR A 263 -8.02 9.39 8.69
C TYR A 263 -7.85 10.15 10.02
N GLY A 264 -7.22 11.33 10.06
CA GLY A 264 -6.96 12.05 11.31
C GLY A 264 -8.22 12.35 12.13
N HIS A 265 -9.38 12.45 11.47
CA HIS A 265 -10.68 12.61 12.13
C HIS A 265 -11.32 11.30 12.62
N HIS A 266 -11.01 10.17 11.98
CA HIS A 266 -11.62 8.86 12.28
C HIS A 266 -10.72 8.00 13.18
N CYS A 267 -9.41 8.06 12.97
CA CYS A 267 -8.42 7.28 13.67
C CYS A 267 -7.17 8.13 13.94
N LYS A 268 -7.14 8.74 15.13
CA LYS A 268 -6.03 9.59 15.58
C LYS A 268 -4.67 8.88 15.64
N HIS A 269 -4.67 7.55 15.63
CA HIS A 269 -3.46 6.73 15.74
C HIS A 269 -3.01 6.12 14.40
N CYS A 270 -3.89 6.01 13.40
CA CYS A 270 -3.62 5.22 12.18
C CYS A 270 -2.52 5.81 11.28
N HIS A 271 -2.24 7.10 11.39
CA HIS A 271 -1.13 7.77 10.69
C HIS A 271 -0.25 8.60 11.63
N ARG A 272 -0.43 8.44 12.96
CA ARG A 272 0.39 9.14 13.96
C ARG A 272 1.87 8.78 13.86
N PRO A 273 2.29 7.51 13.67
CA PRO A 273 3.69 7.15 13.57
C PRO A 273 4.43 7.88 12.46
N THR A 274 3.77 8.16 11.33
CA THR A 274 4.37 8.92 10.21
C THR A 274 4.86 10.30 10.65
N ASN A 275 4.32 10.88 11.72
CA ASN A 275 4.76 12.16 12.28
C ASN A 275 4.80 13.29 11.23
N LEU A 276 3.60 13.67 10.74
CA LEU A 276 3.44 14.74 9.75
C LEU A 276 4.14 16.04 10.17
N ASN A 277 4.14 16.38 11.45
CA ASN A 277 4.84 17.57 11.96
C ASN A 277 6.35 17.51 11.73
N ARG A 278 7.00 16.35 11.94
CA ARG A 278 8.41 16.15 11.62
C ARG A 278 8.65 16.29 10.12
N PHE A 279 7.80 15.67 9.30
CA PHE A 279 7.87 15.78 7.84
C PHE A 279 7.80 17.23 7.33
N LEU A 280 6.84 18.03 7.83
CA LEU A 280 6.70 19.44 7.46
C LEU A 280 7.86 20.32 7.96
N LYS A 281 8.39 20.03 9.15
CA LYS A 281 9.59 20.72 9.68
C LYS A 281 10.81 20.49 8.79
N ILE A 282 11.02 19.26 8.34
CA ILE A 282 12.09 18.92 7.38
C ILE A 282 11.91 19.69 6.08
N ALA A 283 10.67 19.84 5.60
CA ALA A 283 10.38 20.60 4.37
C ALA A 283 10.66 22.11 4.51
N SER A 284 10.59 22.63 5.74
CA SER A 284 10.71 24.07 6.04
C SER A 284 12.15 24.50 6.35
N SER A 285 13.08 23.57 6.62
CA SER A 285 14.47 23.92 6.89
C SER A 285 15.17 24.37 5.59
N SER A 286 15.27 25.68 5.40
CA SER A 286 15.73 26.38 4.19
C SER A 286 17.27 26.42 3.99
N THR A 287 18.04 25.64 4.75
CA THR A 287 19.49 25.54 4.54
C THR A 287 19.80 24.58 3.39
N PRO A 288 20.47 25.03 2.31
CA PRO A 288 20.96 24.15 1.25
C PRO A 288 21.88 23.13 1.87
N LEU A 289 21.53 21.86 1.77
CA LEU A 289 22.15 20.80 2.56
C LEU A 289 23.56 20.50 2.07
N SER A 290 24.51 20.59 2.99
CA SER A 290 25.75 19.83 2.88
C SER A 290 25.39 18.33 2.81
N PRO A 291 26.13 17.49 2.05
CA PRO A 291 25.94 16.04 2.00
C PRO A 291 26.00 15.30 3.35
N SER A 292 26.35 16.01 4.43
CA SER A 292 26.46 15.55 5.81
C SER A 292 25.28 15.92 6.72
N ASP A 293 24.35 16.79 6.31
CA ASP A 293 23.29 17.27 7.20
C ASP A 293 22.04 16.37 7.18
N GLU A 294 21.65 15.91 8.36
CA GLU A 294 20.48 15.04 8.58
C GLU A 294 19.13 15.75 8.34
N ASN A 295 19.11 17.08 8.17
CA ASN A 295 17.89 17.86 7.91
C ASN A 295 17.39 17.63 6.48
N GLY A 296 16.51 16.66 6.23
CA GLY A 296 16.18 16.19 4.87
C GLY A 296 16.39 14.70 4.69
N SER A 297 16.86 14.05 5.76
CA SER A 297 17.03 12.60 5.78
C SER A 297 15.69 11.89 6.02
N PRO A 298 15.55 10.68 5.47
CA PRO A 298 14.47 9.79 5.86
C PRO A 298 14.58 9.48 7.36
N TYR A 299 13.54 8.92 7.96
CA TYR A 299 13.58 8.59 9.38
C TYR A 299 12.78 7.35 9.74
N LEU A 300 13.26 6.64 10.77
CA LEU A 300 12.56 5.50 11.34
C LEU A 300 11.34 5.94 12.13
N VAL A 301 10.31 5.11 12.06
CA VAL A 301 9.13 5.19 12.91
C VAL A 301 8.81 3.80 13.43
N ASP A 302 8.39 3.72 14.69
CA ASP A 302 7.91 2.48 15.26
C ASP A 302 6.49 2.20 14.76
N TYR A 303 6.18 0.93 14.56
CA TYR A 303 4.80 0.54 14.32
C TYR A 303 3.99 0.76 15.59
N GLU A 304 2.86 1.43 15.44
CA GLU A 304 1.84 1.50 16.47
C GLU A 304 0.62 0.68 16.02
N HIS A 305 -0.08 0.08 16.97
CA HIS A 305 -1.28 -0.71 16.67
C HIS A 305 -2.30 0.13 15.89
N GLY A 306 -2.72 -0.38 14.73
CA GLY A 306 -3.62 0.32 13.81
C GLY A 306 -2.91 1.23 12.79
N TYR A 307 -1.58 1.26 12.75
CA TYR A 307 -0.84 2.02 11.74
C TYR A 307 -1.09 1.45 10.32
N GLU A 308 -1.55 2.31 9.40
CA GLU A 308 -1.96 1.92 8.03
C GLU A 308 -1.28 2.76 6.92
N PRO A 309 0.06 2.78 6.84
CA PRO A 309 0.77 3.64 5.89
C PRO A 309 0.52 3.27 4.43
N TYR A 310 0.99 4.15 3.55
CA TYR A 310 1.17 3.90 2.12
C TYR A 310 2.63 4.07 1.78
N GLY A 311 3.12 3.36 0.77
CA GLY A 311 4.55 3.39 0.52
C GLY A 311 5.08 2.32 -0.42
N ILE A 312 6.39 2.29 -0.53
CA ILE A 312 7.14 1.40 -1.40
C ILE A 312 7.65 0.21 -0.60
N VAL A 313 7.48 -0.98 -1.15
CA VAL A 313 8.07 -2.21 -0.62
C VAL A 313 8.84 -2.95 -1.70
N ASN A 314 9.90 -3.65 -1.31
CA ASN A 314 10.59 -4.60 -2.19
C ASN A 314 9.95 -5.99 -2.04
N LYS A 315 9.22 -6.46 -3.05
CA LYS A 315 8.54 -7.77 -3.00
C LYS A 315 9.49 -8.96 -2.97
N SER A 316 10.67 -8.80 -3.54
CA SER A 316 11.74 -9.81 -3.55
C SER A 316 12.66 -9.68 -2.33
N GLY A 317 12.42 -8.70 -1.45
CA GLY A 317 13.17 -8.48 -0.23
C GLY A 317 13.01 -9.64 0.75
N ARG A 318 14.14 -10.25 1.10
CA ARG A 318 14.25 -11.40 2.00
C ARG A 318 14.96 -11.00 3.28
N ILE A 319 14.41 -11.42 4.42
CA ILE A 319 15.08 -11.30 5.71
C ILE A 319 15.83 -12.62 5.93
N PRO A 320 17.18 -12.61 5.92
CA PRO A 320 17.95 -13.78 6.29
C PRO A 320 17.73 -14.16 7.75
N LEU A 321 17.59 -15.45 8.00
CA LEU A 321 17.57 -15.97 9.36
C LEU A 321 18.89 -16.69 9.66
N CYS A 322 19.74 -16.06 10.49
CA CYS A 322 20.95 -16.70 11.00
C CYS A 322 20.62 -17.58 12.20
N LEU A 323 20.25 -18.83 11.94
CA LEU A 323 19.97 -19.79 13.01
C LEU A 323 21.24 -20.21 13.76
N ALA A 324 21.10 -20.41 15.06
CA ALA A 324 22.21 -20.53 16.00
C ALA A 324 23.13 -21.77 15.88
N ASN A 325 23.02 -22.65 14.87
CA ASN A 325 23.94 -23.81 14.74
C ASN A 325 24.09 -24.32 13.28
N PRO A 326 25.07 -23.82 12.52
CA PRO A 326 25.41 -24.35 11.19
C PRO A 326 26.55 -25.39 11.28
N THR A 327 26.50 -26.35 12.21
CA THR A 327 27.59 -27.34 12.36
C THR A 327 27.49 -28.53 11.40
N SER A 328 26.37 -28.70 10.68
CA SER A 328 26.24 -29.76 9.67
C SER A 328 26.24 -29.21 8.24
N PRO A 329 26.99 -29.83 7.30
CA PRO A 329 26.91 -29.54 5.86
C PRO A 329 25.49 -29.67 5.28
N THR A 330 24.62 -30.51 5.88
CA THR A 330 23.20 -30.61 5.50
C THR A 330 22.41 -29.34 5.84
N THR A 331 22.85 -28.56 6.82
CA THR A 331 22.17 -27.34 7.26
C THR A 331 22.37 -26.18 6.27
N ARG A 332 23.45 -26.14 5.48
CA ARG A 332 23.66 -25.09 4.46
C ARG A 332 22.54 -25.01 3.41
N HIS A 333 21.96 -26.15 3.03
CA HIS A 333 20.80 -26.16 2.14
C HIS A 333 19.49 -25.83 2.84
N ALA A 334 19.40 -26.03 4.16
CA ALA A 334 18.23 -25.68 4.96
C ALA A 334 18.05 -24.16 5.13
N PHE A 335 19.13 -23.37 5.12
CA PHE A 335 19.05 -21.91 5.26
C PHE A 335 18.24 -21.22 4.16
N LYS A 336 18.25 -21.72 2.91
CA LYS A 336 17.41 -21.17 1.83
C LYS A 336 15.90 -21.36 2.04
N LYS A 337 15.48 -22.27 2.94
CA LYS A 337 14.07 -22.61 3.17
C LYS A 337 13.39 -21.70 4.20
N HIS A 338 14.16 -20.85 4.90
CA HIS A 338 13.65 -20.08 6.04
C HIS A 338 13.68 -18.55 5.86
N ASP A 339 14.14 -18.02 4.73
CA ASP A 339 14.06 -16.58 4.47
C ASP A 339 12.63 -16.06 4.62
N LEU A 340 12.44 -14.99 5.39
CA LEU A 340 11.14 -14.33 5.47
C LEU A 340 10.96 -13.42 4.25
N THR A 341 10.07 -13.82 3.36
CA THR A 341 9.64 -13.01 2.21
C THR A 341 8.53 -12.07 2.60
N LEU A 342 8.20 -11.10 1.72
CA LEU A 342 7.02 -10.26 1.90
C LEU A 342 5.77 -11.15 2.10
N PRO A 343 4.98 -10.98 3.19
CA PRO A 343 3.77 -11.74 3.40
C PRO A 343 2.71 -11.34 2.37
N ARG A 344 1.66 -12.16 2.26
CA ARG A 344 0.48 -11.87 1.44
C ARG A 344 -0.62 -11.29 2.32
N TYR A 345 -1.50 -10.49 1.73
CA TYR A 345 -2.71 -10.05 2.43
C TYR A 345 -3.59 -11.28 2.73
N ARG A 346 -4.07 -11.40 3.97
CA ARG A 346 -4.86 -12.55 4.43
C ARG A 346 -6.27 -12.48 3.84
N LYS A 347 -6.62 -13.42 2.96
CA LYS A 347 -7.93 -13.44 2.26
C LYS A 347 -9.09 -13.81 3.18
N GLU A 348 -8.80 -14.24 4.40
CA GLU A 348 -9.77 -14.55 5.44
C GLU A 348 -10.41 -13.29 6.01
N PHE A 349 -9.82 -12.11 5.86
CA PHE A 349 -10.50 -10.85 6.19
C PHE A 349 -11.53 -10.54 5.09
N VAL A 350 -12.80 -10.41 5.48
CA VAL A 350 -13.93 -10.26 4.56
C VAL A 350 -14.53 -8.86 4.72
N GLY A 351 -14.54 -8.07 3.65
CA GLY A 351 -15.02 -6.69 3.70
C GLY A 351 -14.04 -5.75 4.41
N ARG A 352 -14.57 -4.68 5.00
CA ARG A 352 -13.78 -3.55 5.52
C ARG A 352 -13.27 -3.77 6.93
N GLY A 353 -12.11 -3.18 7.24
CA GLY A 353 -11.55 -3.07 8.58
C GLY A 353 -10.58 -4.19 8.91
N LYS A 354 -9.45 -3.84 9.55
CA LYS A 354 -8.35 -4.73 9.98
C LYS A 354 -7.65 -5.55 8.89
N ASP A 355 -8.20 -5.59 7.67
CA ASP A 355 -7.68 -6.25 6.47
C ASP A 355 -6.30 -5.73 6.04
N LYS A 356 -6.13 -4.39 6.00
CA LYS A 356 -4.86 -3.73 5.69
C LYS A 356 -3.95 -3.67 6.93
N VAL A 357 -4.52 -3.42 8.11
CA VAL A 357 -3.80 -3.40 9.40
C VAL A 357 -3.07 -4.72 9.66
N SER A 358 -3.72 -5.86 9.39
CA SER A 358 -3.11 -7.18 9.61
C SER A 358 -1.84 -7.37 8.80
N PHE A 359 -1.80 -6.85 7.57
CA PHE A 359 -0.60 -6.91 6.74
C PHE A 359 0.56 -6.12 7.39
N PHE A 360 0.33 -4.87 7.80
CA PHE A 360 1.37 -4.08 8.46
C PHE A 360 1.78 -4.61 9.83
N TYR A 361 0.83 -5.18 10.57
CA TYR A 361 1.12 -5.88 11.82
C TYR A 361 2.06 -7.07 11.59
N GLU A 362 1.82 -7.89 10.56
CA GLU A 362 2.73 -9.00 10.24
C GLU A 362 4.10 -8.52 9.78
N LEU A 363 4.19 -7.44 8.99
CA LEU A 363 5.48 -6.83 8.62
C LEU A 363 6.27 -6.39 9.86
N SER A 364 5.62 -5.70 10.79
CA SER A 364 6.27 -5.17 11.98
C SER A 364 6.45 -6.22 13.07
N ALA A 365 5.36 -6.68 13.68
CA ALA A 365 5.41 -7.55 14.85
C ALA A 365 5.98 -8.93 14.49
N GLY A 366 5.59 -9.47 13.34
CA GLY A 366 6.02 -10.78 12.86
C GLY A 366 7.42 -10.75 12.23
N GLN A 367 7.60 -9.98 11.16
CA GLN A 367 8.84 -9.99 10.39
C GLN A 367 9.88 -8.96 10.85
N LYS A 368 9.59 -8.13 11.85
CA LYS A 368 10.50 -7.08 12.36
C LYS A 368 11.03 -6.14 11.26
N ARG A 369 10.24 -5.90 10.21
CA ARG A 369 10.61 -4.95 9.15
C ARG A 369 10.56 -3.52 9.65
N ALA A 370 11.57 -2.75 9.29
CA ALA A 370 11.63 -1.31 9.59
C ALA A 370 10.61 -0.53 8.75
N PHE A 371 10.07 0.54 9.34
CA PHE A 371 9.25 1.53 8.65
C PHE A 371 10.07 2.81 8.53
N ILE A 372 10.37 3.21 7.30
CA ILE A 372 11.22 4.36 7.00
C ILE A 372 10.37 5.39 6.28
N VAL A 373 10.10 6.53 6.90
CA VAL A 373 9.42 7.64 6.25
C VAL A 373 10.39 8.33 5.31
N LEU A 374 10.04 8.41 4.03
CA LEU A 374 10.80 9.17 3.04
C LEU A 374 10.68 10.66 3.36
N ALA A 375 11.80 11.38 3.27
CA ALA A 375 11.78 12.82 3.41
C ALA A 375 11.02 13.49 2.24
N PRO A 376 10.60 14.76 2.39
CA PRO A 376 10.00 15.55 1.32
C PRO A 376 10.83 15.50 0.01
N PRO A 377 10.23 15.71 -1.17
CA PRO A 377 8.99 16.45 -1.35
C PRO A 377 7.74 15.60 -1.52
N PHE A 378 7.85 14.26 -1.58
CA PHE A 378 6.70 13.43 -1.97
C PHE A 378 5.71 13.19 -0.83
N PHE A 379 4.42 13.38 -1.12
CA PHE A 379 3.30 13.07 -0.21
C PHE A 379 2.07 12.64 -0.99
N LEU A 380 1.16 11.95 -0.32
CA LEU A 380 -0.12 11.52 -0.86
C LEU A 380 -1.24 12.39 -0.30
N VAL A 381 -2.20 12.76 -1.14
CA VAL A 381 -3.37 13.55 -0.76
C VAL A 381 -4.65 12.82 -1.14
N HIS A 382 -5.57 12.71 -0.20
CA HIS A 382 -6.95 12.29 -0.44
C HIS A 382 -7.89 13.51 -0.39
N ALA A 383 -8.82 13.60 -1.37
CA ALA A 383 -9.79 14.68 -1.43
C ALA A 383 -10.98 14.43 -0.49
N GLY A 384 -11.10 15.27 0.53
CA GLY A 384 -12.10 15.12 1.58
C GLY A 384 -11.86 13.91 2.48
N ARG A 385 -12.82 13.67 3.37
CA ARG A 385 -12.81 12.47 4.22
C ARG A 385 -12.94 11.22 3.36
N GLY A 386 -12.24 10.16 3.74
CA GLY A 386 -12.40 8.83 3.15
C GLY A 386 -13.87 8.41 3.11
N ASP A 387 -14.27 7.72 2.04
CA ASP A 387 -15.65 7.30 1.81
C ASP A 387 -16.06 6.25 2.87
N HIS A 388 -16.59 6.69 4.01
CA HIS A 388 -17.29 5.83 4.97
C HIS A 388 -18.79 5.82 4.66
N PRO A 389 -19.44 4.65 4.67
CA PRO A 389 -20.88 4.59 4.53
C PRO A 389 -21.51 5.36 5.69
N SER A 390 -22.37 6.35 5.38
CA SER A 390 -23.06 7.14 6.40
C SER A 390 -24.03 6.32 7.23
N ASN A 391 -24.65 5.31 6.61
CA ASN A 391 -25.56 4.35 7.23
C ASN A 391 -25.16 2.94 6.77
N PRO A 392 -24.20 2.28 7.45
CA PRO A 392 -23.80 0.92 7.10
C PRO A 392 -24.96 -0.06 7.28
N GLY A 393 -25.09 -1.03 6.36
CA GLY A 393 -26.04 -2.13 6.52
C GLY A 393 -25.64 -3.08 7.65
N GLU A 394 -26.60 -3.91 8.09
CA GLU A 394 -26.36 -4.94 9.11
C GLU A 394 -25.24 -5.90 8.70
N GLU A 395 -25.25 -6.36 7.44
CA GLU A 395 -24.20 -7.24 6.91
C GLU A 395 -22.82 -6.58 6.96
N TYR A 396 -22.71 -5.30 6.61
CA TYR A 396 -21.45 -4.56 6.71
C TYR A 396 -20.93 -4.57 8.15
N LEU A 397 -21.80 -4.30 9.14
CA LEU A 397 -21.43 -4.28 10.54
C LEU A 397 -20.98 -5.67 11.04
N VAL A 398 -21.70 -6.74 10.65
CA VAL A 398 -21.33 -8.13 10.96
C VAL A 398 -19.93 -8.46 10.41
N ARG A 399 -19.63 -8.07 9.17
CA ARG A 399 -18.31 -8.29 8.55
C ARG A 399 -17.19 -7.53 9.26
N VAL A 400 -17.43 -6.27 9.64
CA VAL A 400 -16.46 -5.48 10.43
C VAL A 400 -16.18 -6.16 11.77
N LEU A 401 -17.23 -6.63 12.47
CA LEU A 401 -17.10 -7.34 13.74
C LEU A 401 -16.31 -8.65 13.57
N GLN A 402 -16.56 -9.41 12.52
CA GLN A 402 -15.80 -10.62 12.22
C GLN A 402 -14.34 -10.33 11.91
N ASN A 403 -14.04 -9.27 11.16
CA ASN A 403 -12.65 -8.86 10.93
C ASN A 403 -11.95 -8.48 12.24
N ASN A 404 -12.66 -7.88 13.20
CA ASN A 404 -12.09 -7.62 14.53
C ASN A 404 -11.80 -8.91 15.31
N ILE A 405 -12.67 -9.92 15.24
CA ILE A 405 -12.43 -11.26 15.82
C ILE A 405 -11.21 -11.91 15.15
N ARG A 406 -11.22 -12.01 13.82
CA ARG A 406 -10.12 -12.58 13.03
C ARG A 406 -8.81 -11.85 13.26
N TYR A 407 -8.83 -10.54 13.46
CA TYR A 407 -7.63 -9.78 13.78
C TYR A 407 -7.04 -10.17 15.13
N ARG A 408 -7.87 -10.39 16.16
CA ARG A 408 -7.39 -10.87 17.48
C ARG A 408 -6.72 -12.24 17.37
N GLU A 409 -7.36 -13.18 16.67
CA GLU A 409 -6.80 -14.51 16.39
C GLU A 409 -5.52 -14.42 15.55
N PHE A 410 -5.51 -13.53 14.58
CA PHE A 410 -4.37 -13.30 13.70
C PHE A 410 -3.14 -12.79 14.47
N ARG A 411 -3.32 -11.91 15.46
CA ARG A 411 -2.20 -11.46 16.31
C ARG A 411 -1.54 -12.62 17.05
N GLN A 412 -2.34 -13.49 17.65
CA GLN A 412 -1.86 -14.71 18.31
C GLN A 412 -1.16 -15.65 17.31
N TYR A 413 -1.69 -15.76 16.09
CA TYR A 413 -1.05 -16.51 15.02
C TYR A 413 0.33 -15.93 14.66
N VAL A 414 0.45 -14.60 14.54
CA VAL A 414 1.72 -13.94 14.23
C VAL A 414 2.75 -14.20 15.34
N GLU A 415 2.39 -14.00 16.60
CA GLU A 415 3.25 -14.32 17.76
C GLU A 415 3.69 -15.79 17.71
N LYS A 416 2.75 -16.74 17.62
CA LYS A 416 3.05 -18.17 17.56
C LYS A 416 3.91 -18.57 16.36
N LYS A 417 3.76 -17.90 15.22
CA LYS A 417 4.51 -18.18 13.98
C LYS A 417 5.92 -17.62 14.04
N TYR A 418 6.10 -16.41 14.57
CA TYR A 418 7.33 -15.65 14.43
C TYR A 418 8.18 -15.64 15.71
N ASP A 419 7.60 -15.71 16.91
CA ASP A 419 8.38 -15.67 18.15
C ASP A 419 9.39 -16.83 18.25
N PRO A 420 9.02 -18.10 17.96
CA PRO A 420 10.00 -19.19 17.98
C PRO A 420 11.13 -19.02 16.96
N ILE A 421 10.87 -18.27 15.88
CA ILE A 421 11.88 -17.95 14.88
C ILE A 421 12.88 -16.98 15.49
N TRP A 422 12.40 -15.88 16.08
CA TRP A 422 13.25 -14.85 16.66
C TRP A 422 14.00 -15.30 17.91
N GLU A 423 13.46 -16.23 18.69
CA GLU A 423 14.18 -16.88 19.80
C GLU A 423 15.42 -17.68 19.34
N GLN A 424 15.40 -18.18 18.10
CA GLN A 424 16.48 -18.99 17.53
C GLN A 424 17.47 -18.19 16.66
N VAL A 425 17.09 -16.97 16.26
CA VAL A 425 17.93 -16.07 15.48
C VAL A 425 18.99 -15.48 16.39
N ARG A 426 20.26 -15.67 16.02
CA ARG A 426 21.36 -14.99 16.72
C ARG A 426 21.32 -13.49 16.44
N PRO A 427 21.85 -12.67 17.36
CA PRO A 427 22.12 -11.26 17.06
C PRO A 427 22.91 -11.11 15.77
N ALA A 428 22.54 -10.13 14.95
CA ALA A 428 23.06 -10.00 13.58
C ALA A 428 24.58 -9.82 13.51
N HIS A 429 25.22 -9.26 14.54
CA HIS A 429 26.69 -9.16 14.64
C HIS A 429 27.41 -10.51 14.78
N GLN A 430 26.69 -11.60 15.02
CA GLN A 430 27.21 -12.98 15.06
C GLN A 430 26.96 -13.73 13.74
N CYS A 431 26.30 -13.10 12.77
CA CYS A 431 26.13 -13.61 11.43
C CYS A 431 27.33 -13.23 10.56
N ASP A 432 27.87 -14.19 9.82
CA ASP A 432 28.70 -13.88 8.66
C ASP A 432 27.79 -13.66 7.45
N PHE A 433 27.32 -12.43 7.26
CA PHE A 433 26.43 -12.08 6.13
C PHE A 433 27.14 -12.18 4.77
N ASN A 434 28.47 -12.06 4.72
CA ASN A 434 29.23 -12.21 3.48
C ASN A 434 29.16 -13.65 2.94
N LEU A 435 28.94 -14.64 3.82
CA LEU A 435 28.67 -16.03 3.43
C LEU A 435 27.23 -16.25 2.92
N LEU A 436 26.25 -15.47 3.37
CA LEU A 436 24.84 -15.64 3.02
C LEU A 436 24.45 -14.88 1.75
N TYR A 437 25.01 -13.70 1.55
CA TYR A 437 24.80 -12.87 0.36
C TYR A 437 26.17 -12.41 -0.16
N PRO A 438 26.85 -13.23 -0.98
CA PRO A 438 28.05 -12.76 -1.63
C PRO A 438 27.71 -11.50 -2.44
N PRO A 439 28.62 -10.52 -2.53
CA PRO A 439 28.41 -9.35 -3.36
C PRO A 439 27.99 -9.80 -4.77
N PRO A 440 27.11 -9.04 -5.44
CA PRO A 440 26.76 -9.35 -6.82
C PRO A 440 28.06 -9.47 -7.63
N PRO A 441 28.13 -10.43 -8.58
CA PRO A 441 29.28 -10.51 -9.45
C PRO A 441 29.50 -9.14 -10.10
N PRO A 442 30.76 -8.73 -10.33
CA PRO A 442 31.02 -7.50 -11.08
C PRO A 442 30.20 -7.52 -12.37
N PRO A 443 29.71 -6.35 -12.84
CA PRO A 443 29.09 -6.30 -14.16
C PRO A 443 30.03 -6.97 -15.16
N PRO A 444 29.49 -7.71 -16.15
CA PRO A 444 30.34 -8.26 -17.21
C PRO A 444 31.20 -7.11 -17.72
N GLU A 445 32.52 -7.33 -17.78
CA GLU A 445 33.42 -6.40 -18.46
C GLU A 445 32.80 -6.16 -19.83
N GLU A 446 32.51 -4.90 -20.15
CA GLU A 446 32.13 -4.55 -21.51
C GLU A 446 33.34 -4.96 -22.35
N ASP A 447 33.20 -6.06 -23.08
CA ASP A 447 34.18 -6.46 -24.08
C ASP A 447 34.28 -5.25 -25.01
N ASP A 448 35.41 -4.54 -24.96
CA ASP A 448 35.81 -3.47 -25.86
C ASP A 448 35.99 -4.08 -27.27
N ASP A 449 34.91 -4.56 -27.88
CA ASP A 449 34.83 -4.95 -29.28
C ASP A 449 34.61 -3.70 -30.14
N ASP A 450 35.50 -2.71 -30.00
CA ASP A 450 35.69 -1.59 -30.93
C ASP A 450 36.97 -1.85 -31.77
N GLU A 451 37.02 -2.98 -32.47
CA GLU A 451 37.88 -3.17 -33.65
C GLU A 451 37.05 -3.73 -34.81
N LEU A 452 36.46 -2.82 -35.60
CA LEU A 452 36.09 -3.05 -37.01
C LEU A 452 36.40 -1.82 -37.87
#